data_AF-J6HMA9-F1
#
_entry.id   AF-J6HMA9-F1
#
_cell.length_a   1.000
_cell.length_b   1.000
_cell.length_c   1.000
_cell.angle_alpha   90.00
_cell.angle_beta   90.00
_cell.angle_gamma   90.00
#
_symmetry.space_group_name_H-M   'P 1'
#
loop_
_entity.id
_entity.type
_entity.pdbx_description
1 polymer ?
#
loop_
_entity_poly.entity_id
_entity_poly.type
_entity_poly.pdbx_seq_one_letter_code
_entity_poly.pdbx_strand_id
1 'polypeptide(L)'
;MKRIILILLLGVYSSAFAQNKIIGVWYPLELFGKRNPVEIYRLQKTTKATAGYLIDFAKDKTFYSSYFAPCGLDCFVSTKGTYKRVDRHYLSFHVDTFSAYGEGCEKAEHEKIDTDLGKYYVYFSPSGILYLIKSTGNLKQDKQLAQDAEQFDDLFPIVKYIYKQHNKGIASYNPSFREEVATYAAQVLKLTHYRVCLQFFIGGSIGNIGLVKDLDTGTYFYVAESIYVQKGNELFHFTSEELKSEK
;
A
#
# COMPACT_ATOMS: atom_id res chain seq x y z
N MET A 1 -13.28 34.06 26.90
CA MET A 1 -13.24 32.66 27.41
C MET A 1 -14.20 31.71 26.67
N LYS A 2 -15.49 32.03 26.49
CA LYS A 2 -16.46 31.14 25.79
C LYS A 2 -16.07 30.76 24.33
N ARG A 3 -15.50 31.69 23.54
CA ARG A 3 -15.07 31.40 22.15
C ARG A 3 -13.82 30.50 22.05
N ILE A 4 -12.90 30.57 23.02
CA ILE A 4 -11.68 29.75 23.04
C ILE A 4 -12.02 28.30 23.40
N ILE A 5 -12.98 28.10 24.32
CA ILE A 5 -13.49 26.78 24.71
C ILE A 5 -14.17 26.08 23.53
N LEU A 6 -14.91 26.83 22.70
CA LEU A 6 -15.59 26.27 21.52
C LEU A 6 -14.61 25.75 20.45
N ILE A 7 -13.52 26.49 20.20
CA ILE A 7 -12.48 26.11 19.22
C ILE A 7 -11.69 24.88 19.71
N LEU A 8 -11.38 24.81 21.01
CA LEU A 8 -10.75 23.64 21.62
C LEU A 8 -11.65 22.40 21.53
N LEU A 9 -12.97 22.53 21.79
CA LEU A 9 -13.92 21.42 21.65
C LEU A 9 -14.00 20.91 20.20
N LEU A 10 -14.16 21.80 19.21
CA LEU A 10 -14.20 21.43 17.78
C LEU A 10 -12.89 20.77 17.28
N GLY A 11 -11.74 21.18 17.83
CA GLY A 11 -10.44 20.56 17.55
C GLY A 11 -10.30 19.13 18.13
N VAL A 12 -10.90 18.87 19.29
CA VAL A 12 -10.91 17.53 19.92
C VAL A 12 -11.90 16.60 19.21
N TYR A 13 -13.06 17.11 18.77
CA TYR A 13 -14.02 16.33 17.98
C TYR A 13 -13.42 15.88 16.65
N SER A 14 -12.89 16.78 15.82
CA SER A 14 -12.27 16.40 14.53
C SER A 14 -11.11 15.38 14.68
N SER A 15 -10.40 15.44 15.80
CA SER A 15 -9.30 14.54 16.14
C SER A 15 -9.75 13.11 16.51
N ALA A 16 -10.90 12.93 17.17
CA ALA A 16 -11.43 11.59 17.49
C ALA A 16 -11.97 10.85 16.24
N PHE A 17 -12.35 11.59 15.18
CA PHE A 17 -12.97 11.02 13.99
C PHE A 17 -12.03 10.17 13.13
N ALA A 18 -10.73 10.49 13.03
CA ALA A 18 -9.83 9.75 12.13
C ALA A 18 -9.57 8.30 12.59
N GLN A 19 -9.49 8.04 13.91
CA GLN A 19 -9.28 6.70 14.47
C GLN A 19 -10.54 5.85 14.44
N ASN A 20 -11.69 6.42 14.77
CA ASN A 20 -12.96 5.71 14.65
C ASN A 20 -13.25 5.26 13.22
N LYS A 21 -12.68 5.95 12.22
CA LYS A 21 -12.86 5.60 10.81
C LYS A 21 -12.03 4.41 10.35
N ILE A 22 -10.86 4.14 10.94
CA ILE A 22 -10.04 2.98 10.53
C ILE A 22 -10.54 1.68 11.15
N ILE A 23 -11.29 1.74 12.27
CA ILE A 23 -11.79 0.55 12.96
C ILE A 23 -12.68 -0.29 12.02
N GLY A 24 -12.47 -1.61 12.07
CA GLY A 24 -13.18 -2.61 11.30
C GLY A 24 -12.33 -3.29 10.23
N VAL A 25 -13.01 -4.06 9.38
CA VAL A 25 -12.39 -4.92 8.36
C VAL A 25 -12.12 -4.16 7.07
N TRP A 26 -10.90 -4.34 6.56
CA TRP A 26 -10.40 -3.83 5.29
C TRP A 26 -9.71 -4.93 4.49
N TYR A 27 -9.55 -4.70 3.19
CA TYR A 27 -9.00 -5.66 2.25
C TYR A 27 -7.78 -5.05 1.55
N PRO A 28 -6.56 -5.32 2.07
CA PRO A 28 -5.33 -4.97 1.39
C PRO A 28 -5.05 -5.89 0.20
N LEU A 29 -4.09 -5.49 -0.63
CA LEU A 29 -3.56 -6.36 -1.69
C LEU A 29 -2.48 -7.34 -1.22
N GLU A 30 -1.93 -7.11 -0.04
CA GLU A 30 -0.89 -7.94 0.57
C GLU A 30 -1.07 -8.05 2.08
N LEU A 31 -0.40 -9.03 2.70
CA LEU A 31 -0.46 -9.21 4.15
C LEU A 31 0.17 -8.01 4.87
N PHE A 32 -0.62 -7.36 5.72
CA PHE A 32 -0.16 -6.21 6.48
C PHE A 32 0.95 -6.61 7.46
N GLY A 33 2.03 -5.84 7.55
CA GLY A 33 3.12 -6.07 8.49
C GLY A 33 4.03 -7.28 8.21
N LYS A 34 3.86 -7.98 7.09
CA LYS A 34 4.78 -9.07 6.70
C LYS A 34 6.11 -8.57 6.13
N ARG A 35 6.05 -7.49 5.35
CA ARG A 35 7.20 -6.95 4.61
C ARG A 35 7.64 -5.62 5.21
N ASN A 36 8.94 -5.37 5.18
CA ASN A 36 9.54 -4.09 5.54
C ASN A 36 10.77 -3.90 4.64
N PRO A 37 10.87 -2.81 3.86
CA PRO A 37 9.99 -1.64 3.87
C PRO A 37 8.73 -1.78 2.98
N VAL A 38 7.55 -1.51 3.53
CA VAL A 38 6.34 -1.21 2.75
C VAL A 38 6.04 0.28 2.87
N GLU A 39 6.06 0.97 1.73
CA GLU A 39 5.84 2.42 1.68
C GLU A 39 4.38 2.81 1.82
N ILE A 40 3.48 1.96 1.34
CA ILE A 40 2.05 2.24 1.34
C ILE A 40 1.23 0.96 1.48
N TYR A 41 0.21 1.01 2.33
CA TYR A 41 -0.89 0.06 2.28
C TYR A 41 -2.13 0.73 1.71
N ARG A 42 -2.72 0.10 0.69
CA ARG A 42 -4.02 0.47 0.12
C ARG A 42 -5.07 -0.48 0.67
N LEU A 43 -6.05 0.06 1.39
CA LEU A 43 -7.06 -0.68 2.13
C LEU A 43 -8.44 -0.27 1.62
N GLN A 44 -9.19 -1.22 1.07
CA GLN A 44 -10.56 -0.98 0.59
C GLN A 44 -11.58 -1.75 1.42
N LYS A 45 -12.82 -1.25 1.46
CA LYS A 45 -13.96 -2.02 1.97
C LYS A 45 -14.59 -2.82 0.84
N THR A 46 -15.02 -4.04 1.13
CA THR A 46 -15.94 -4.79 0.26
C THR A 46 -17.17 -5.21 1.06
N THR A 47 -18.30 -5.31 0.37
CA THR A 47 -19.57 -5.81 0.94
C THR A 47 -19.69 -7.33 0.82
N LYS A 48 -18.74 -7.99 0.16
CA LYS A 48 -18.71 -9.44 -0.04
C LYS A 48 -17.42 -10.02 0.53
N ALA A 49 -17.53 -11.16 1.21
CA ALA A 49 -16.36 -11.95 1.54
C ALA A 49 -15.67 -12.37 0.25
N THR A 50 -14.44 -11.90 0.06
CA THR A 50 -13.58 -12.25 -1.08
C THR A 50 -12.40 -13.06 -0.57
N ALA A 51 -11.98 -14.04 -1.36
CA ALA A 51 -10.65 -14.64 -1.17
C ALA A 51 -9.58 -13.54 -1.29
N GLY A 52 -8.49 -13.66 -0.54
CA GLY A 52 -7.41 -12.69 -0.49
C GLY A 52 -7.06 -12.23 0.93
N TYR A 53 -6.37 -11.10 1.02
CA TYR A 53 -5.95 -10.55 2.29
C TYR A 53 -7.03 -9.68 2.91
N LEU A 54 -7.13 -9.76 4.24
CA LEU A 54 -7.97 -8.89 5.06
C LEU A 54 -7.18 -8.42 6.28
N ILE A 55 -7.57 -7.28 6.82
CA ILE A 55 -7.11 -6.78 8.12
C ILE A 55 -8.29 -6.23 8.91
N ASP A 56 -8.40 -6.61 10.17
CA ASP A 56 -9.34 -6.02 11.13
C ASP A 56 -8.60 -5.13 12.11
N PHE A 57 -8.96 -3.85 12.17
CA PHE A 57 -8.50 -2.92 13.20
C PHE A 57 -9.51 -2.87 14.35
N ALA A 58 -9.18 -3.51 15.47
CA ALA A 58 -10.07 -3.62 16.61
C ALA A 58 -10.07 -2.35 17.48
N LYS A 59 -11.16 -2.15 18.23
CA LYS A 59 -11.34 -0.98 19.13
C LYS A 59 -10.33 -0.93 20.27
N ASP A 60 -9.81 -2.08 20.69
CA ASP A 60 -8.80 -2.22 21.74
C ASP A 60 -7.37 -1.90 21.26
N LYS A 61 -7.24 -1.39 20.03
CA LYS A 61 -5.98 -1.00 19.39
C LYS A 61 -5.09 -2.17 18.99
N THR A 62 -5.66 -3.36 18.85
CA THR A 62 -5.03 -4.50 18.20
C THR A 62 -5.44 -4.58 16.73
N PHE A 63 -4.63 -5.25 15.92
CA PHE A 63 -5.03 -5.64 14.57
C PHE A 63 -4.73 -7.11 14.31
N TYR A 64 -5.53 -7.70 13.42
CA TYR A 64 -5.30 -9.03 12.89
C TYR A 64 -5.40 -8.97 11.37
N SER A 65 -4.32 -9.30 10.68
CA SER A 65 -4.27 -9.38 9.23
C SER A 65 -4.06 -10.83 8.82
N SER A 66 -4.84 -11.31 7.85
CA SER A 66 -4.77 -12.69 7.41
C SER A 66 -5.04 -12.84 5.92
N TYR A 67 -4.59 -13.94 5.35
CA TYR A 67 -5.03 -14.43 4.05
C TYR A 67 -6.17 -15.43 4.22
N PHE A 68 -7.22 -15.28 3.43
CA PHE A 68 -8.38 -16.17 3.40
C PHE A 68 -8.59 -16.76 2.00
N ALA A 69 -8.83 -18.07 1.93
CA ALA A 69 -9.23 -18.78 0.72
C ALA A 69 -10.30 -19.84 1.06
N PRO A 70 -11.32 -20.05 0.21
CA PRO A 70 -12.46 -20.91 0.52
C PRO A 70 -12.15 -22.42 0.48
N CYS A 71 -11.04 -22.85 -0.14
CA CYS A 71 -10.77 -24.26 -0.46
C CYS A 71 -9.81 -24.99 0.49
N GLY A 72 -9.29 -24.35 1.54
CA GLY A 72 -8.54 -25.04 2.62
C GLY A 72 -7.16 -25.62 2.25
N LEU A 73 -6.77 -25.62 0.98
CA LEU A 73 -5.51 -26.18 0.46
C LEU A 73 -4.45 -25.10 0.16
N ASP A 74 -4.53 -23.96 0.85
CA ASP A 74 -3.60 -22.84 0.65
C ASP A 74 -2.67 -22.67 1.86
N CYS A 75 -1.60 -21.89 1.66
CA CYS A 75 -0.78 -21.38 2.75
C CYS A 75 -1.48 -20.18 3.43
N PHE A 76 -2.10 -20.44 4.57
CA PHE A 76 -2.79 -19.43 5.38
C PHE A 76 -1.80 -18.70 6.26
N VAL A 77 -1.54 -17.44 5.90
CA VAL A 77 -0.62 -16.56 6.61
C VAL A 77 -1.39 -15.50 7.39
N SER A 78 -0.88 -15.14 8.56
CA SER A 78 -1.42 -14.05 9.37
C SER A 78 -0.36 -13.30 10.15
N THR A 79 -0.67 -12.04 10.45
CA THR A 79 0.09 -11.19 11.38
C THR A 79 -0.87 -10.63 12.42
N LYS A 80 -0.37 -10.46 13.64
CA LYS A 80 -1.08 -9.80 14.73
C LYS A 80 -0.18 -8.74 15.32
N GLY A 81 -0.78 -7.63 15.73
CA GLY A 81 -0.04 -6.54 16.33
C GLY A 81 -0.90 -5.52 17.03
N THR A 82 -0.28 -4.40 17.35
CA THR A 82 -0.93 -3.23 17.96
C THR A 82 -0.71 -1.98 17.13
N TYR A 83 -1.61 -1.02 17.28
CA TYR A 83 -1.46 0.30 16.69
C TYR A 83 -1.70 1.39 17.73
N LYS A 84 -1.04 2.54 17.58
CA LYS A 84 -1.17 3.65 18.52
C LYS A 84 -1.36 4.95 17.77
N ARG A 85 -2.19 5.83 18.35
CA ARG A 85 -2.27 7.22 17.93
C ARG A 85 -0.96 7.93 18.23
N VAL A 86 -0.36 8.54 17.22
CA VAL A 86 0.73 9.48 17.42
C VAL A 86 0.17 10.90 17.49
N ASP A 87 -0.65 11.31 16.52
CA ASP A 87 -1.36 12.59 16.54
C ASP A 87 -2.68 12.51 15.74
N ARG A 88 -3.15 13.63 15.15
CA ARG A 88 -4.38 13.65 14.33
C ARG A 88 -4.21 13.08 12.92
N HIS A 89 -3.01 12.96 12.41
CA HIS A 89 -2.70 12.45 11.07
C HIS A 89 -2.01 11.08 11.08
N TYR A 90 -1.35 10.73 12.19
CA TYR A 90 -0.44 9.59 12.22
C TYR A 90 -0.88 8.48 13.18
N LEU A 91 -0.65 7.24 12.73
CA LEU A 91 -0.68 6.03 13.54
C LEU A 91 0.71 5.38 13.51
N SER A 92 1.12 4.76 14.61
CA SER A 92 2.28 3.87 14.65
C SER A 92 1.81 2.43 14.76
N PHE A 93 2.49 1.50 14.07
CA PHE A 93 2.13 0.08 14.06
C PHE A 93 3.30 -0.78 14.55
N HIS A 94 2.97 -1.80 15.32
CA HIS A 94 3.93 -2.79 15.80
C HIS A 94 3.35 -4.18 15.56
N VAL A 95 4.13 -5.10 15.01
CA VAL A 95 3.73 -6.48 14.72
C VAL A 95 4.33 -7.40 15.77
N ASP A 96 3.48 -8.09 16.51
CA ASP A 96 3.89 -8.98 17.60
C ASP A 96 4.25 -10.36 17.07
N THR A 97 3.40 -10.91 16.19
CA THR A 97 3.48 -12.31 15.74
C THR A 97 3.16 -12.48 14.28
N PHE A 98 3.82 -13.45 13.65
CA PHE A 98 3.50 -14.00 12.34
C PHE A 98 3.11 -15.48 12.50
N SER A 99 2.17 -15.98 11.70
CA SER A 99 1.80 -17.40 11.69
C SER A 99 1.52 -17.84 10.26
N ALA A 100 2.00 -19.03 9.91
CA ALA A 100 1.75 -19.66 8.63
C ALA A 100 1.35 -21.13 8.85
N TYR A 101 0.23 -21.55 8.28
CA TYR A 101 -0.23 -22.94 8.33
C TYR A 101 -0.92 -23.35 7.03
N GLY A 102 -1.04 -24.65 6.79
CA GLY A 102 -1.63 -25.19 5.57
C GLY A 102 -0.60 -25.68 4.56
N GLU A 103 -1.08 -26.07 3.38
CA GLU A 103 -0.24 -26.67 2.34
C GLU A 103 0.63 -25.60 1.66
N GLY A 104 1.91 -25.92 1.41
CA GLY A 104 2.84 -25.01 0.74
C GLY A 104 3.43 -23.89 1.63
N CYS A 105 3.11 -23.83 2.92
CA CYS A 105 3.84 -22.97 3.85
C CYS A 105 5.19 -23.58 4.24
N GLU A 106 6.25 -22.76 4.28
CA GLU A 106 7.41 -23.06 5.12
C GLU A 106 6.94 -23.11 6.58
N LYS A 107 7.39 -24.12 7.35
CA LYS A 107 6.89 -24.43 8.70
C LYS A 107 7.21 -23.31 9.70
N ALA A 108 6.39 -22.28 9.74
CA ALA A 108 6.37 -21.25 10.77
C ALA A 108 5.02 -21.28 11.50
N GLU A 109 4.82 -22.29 12.34
CA GLU A 109 3.68 -22.34 13.24
C GLU A 109 3.92 -21.34 14.39
N HIS A 110 3.54 -20.09 14.17
CA HIS A 110 3.58 -19.00 15.16
C HIS A 110 5.00 -18.54 15.56
N GLU A 111 5.52 -17.56 14.81
CA GLU A 111 6.76 -16.86 15.09
C GLU A 111 6.50 -15.53 15.81
N LYS A 112 7.24 -15.26 16.88
CA LYS A 112 7.28 -13.93 17.49
C LYS A 112 8.28 -13.06 16.71
N ILE A 113 7.78 -12.03 16.05
CA ILE A 113 8.59 -11.18 15.15
C ILE A 113 8.89 -9.79 15.72
N ASP A 114 8.15 -9.31 16.73
CA ASP A 114 8.44 -8.09 17.51
C ASP A 114 9.00 -6.93 16.66
N THR A 115 8.24 -6.52 15.64
CA THR A 115 8.70 -5.61 14.58
C THR A 115 7.97 -4.28 14.65
N ASP A 116 8.70 -3.19 14.88
CA ASP A 116 8.18 -1.83 14.71
C ASP A 116 8.11 -1.44 13.22
N LEU A 117 6.90 -1.24 12.69
CA LEU A 117 6.71 -0.77 11.31
C LEU A 117 6.90 0.74 11.18
N GLY A 118 6.93 1.46 12.31
CA GLY A 118 7.06 2.90 12.38
C GLY A 118 5.73 3.63 12.22
N LYS A 119 5.83 4.89 11.79
CA LYS A 119 4.70 5.83 11.68
C LYS A 119 4.14 5.86 10.27
N TYR A 120 2.83 5.91 10.17
CA TYR A 120 2.08 6.00 8.91
C TYR A 120 1.13 7.19 8.94
N TYR A 121 1.15 7.98 7.86
CA TYR A 121 0.14 8.99 7.58
C TYR A 121 -1.16 8.29 7.16
N VAL A 122 -2.26 8.66 7.81
CA VAL A 122 -3.59 8.10 7.56
C VAL A 122 -4.33 9.01 6.59
N TYR A 123 -4.64 8.49 5.42
CA TYR A 123 -5.41 9.20 4.40
C TYR A 123 -6.64 8.42 3.96
N PHE A 124 -7.80 9.07 4.01
CA PHE A 124 -9.03 8.55 3.42
C PHE A 124 -9.27 9.26 2.11
N SER A 125 -9.16 8.55 1.00
CA SER A 125 -9.46 9.10 -0.32
C SER A 125 -10.95 9.43 -0.44
N PRO A 126 -11.32 10.35 -1.36
CA PRO A 126 -12.72 10.60 -1.70
C PRO A 126 -13.46 9.34 -2.19
N SER A 127 -12.74 8.39 -2.78
CA SER A 127 -13.28 7.09 -3.25
C SER A 127 -13.51 6.06 -2.13
N GLY A 128 -13.21 6.41 -0.88
CA GLY A 128 -13.42 5.56 0.29
C GLY A 128 -12.30 4.54 0.54
N ILE A 129 -11.16 4.69 -0.14
CA ILE A 129 -9.95 3.90 0.07
C ILE A 129 -9.17 4.52 1.22
N LEU A 130 -8.70 3.67 2.13
CA LEU A 130 -7.77 4.05 3.19
C LEU A 130 -6.34 3.78 2.71
N TYR A 131 -5.55 4.84 2.65
CA TYR A 131 -4.11 4.76 2.42
C TYR A 131 -3.36 4.97 3.75
N LEU A 132 -2.44 4.05 4.05
CA LEU A 132 -1.46 4.20 5.12
C LEU A 132 -0.10 4.40 4.47
N ILE A 133 0.44 5.62 4.53
CA ILE A 133 1.72 5.98 3.90
C ILE A 133 2.82 6.04 4.93
N LYS A 134 3.88 5.25 4.78
CA LYS A 134 5.02 5.21 5.68
C LYS A 134 5.66 6.60 5.73
N SER A 135 5.69 7.18 6.91
CA SER A 135 6.04 8.59 7.12
C SER A 135 7.46 8.74 7.63
N THR A 136 8.16 9.73 7.09
CA THR A 136 9.44 10.24 7.62
C THR A 136 9.24 11.36 8.65
N GLY A 137 7.99 11.73 8.95
CA GLY A 137 7.60 12.83 9.83
C GLY A 137 7.36 14.17 9.11
N ASN A 138 7.47 14.21 7.78
CA ASN A 138 7.22 15.42 7.00
C ASN A 138 5.77 15.46 6.48
N LEU A 139 4.89 16.18 7.19
CA LEU A 139 3.47 16.28 6.84
C LEU A 139 3.20 16.82 5.43
N LYS A 140 4.03 17.75 4.92
CA LYS A 140 3.85 18.30 3.57
C LYS A 140 4.12 17.21 2.52
N GLN A 141 5.20 16.45 2.71
CA GLN A 141 5.55 15.33 1.85
C GLN A 141 4.50 14.21 1.94
N ASP A 142 4.09 13.82 3.14
CA ASP A 142 3.12 12.74 3.35
C ASP A 142 1.77 13.06 2.70
N LYS A 143 1.30 14.30 2.84
CA LYS A 143 0.08 14.77 2.15
C LYS A 143 0.21 14.69 0.64
N GLN A 144 1.37 15.05 0.11
CA GLN A 144 1.60 15.02 -1.32
C GLN A 144 1.65 13.58 -1.83
N LEU A 145 2.34 12.68 -1.12
CA LEU A 145 2.36 11.25 -1.43
C LEU A 145 0.95 10.64 -1.36
N ALA A 146 0.12 11.09 -0.43
CA ALA A 146 -1.26 10.64 -0.31
C ALA A 146 -2.13 11.07 -1.50
N GLN A 147 -1.91 12.27 -2.04
CA GLN A 147 -2.55 12.70 -3.29
C GLN A 147 -2.03 11.92 -4.49
N ASP A 148 -0.71 11.68 -4.54
CA ASP A 148 -0.10 10.91 -5.62
C ASP A 148 -0.60 9.43 -5.56
N ALA A 149 -0.91 8.89 -4.38
CA ALA A 149 -1.46 7.54 -4.19
C ALA A 149 -2.81 7.31 -4.85
N GLU A 150 -3.62 8.36 -5.05
CA GLU A 150 -4.94 8.26 -5.70
C GLU A 150 -4.84 7.78 -7.16
N GLN A 151 -3.66 7.84 -7.77
CA GLN A 151 -3.40 7.20 -9.05
C GLN A 151 -3.65 5.68 -9.02
N PHE A 152 -3.63 5.06 -7.84
CA PHE A 152 -3.92 3.64 -7.61
C PHE A 152 -5.35 3.38 -7.09
N ASP A 153 -6.25 4.36 -7.15
CA ASP A 153 -7.63 4.17 -6.72
C ASP A 153 -8.33 3.07 -7.52
N ASP A 154 -8.16 3.06 -8.85
CA ASP A 154 -8.64 2.00 -9.72
C ASP A 154 -7.46 1.22 -10.30
N LEU A 155 -7.25 0.02 -9.77
CA LEU A 155 -6.17 -0.87 -10.19
C LEU A 155 -6.51 -1.62 -11.47
N PHE A 156 -7.78 -1.69 -11.87
CA PHE A 156 -8.20 -2.54 -12.98
C PHE A 156 -7.55 -2.14 -14.31
N PRO A 157 -7.53 -0.86 -14.72
CA PRO A 157 -6.84 -0.44 -15.94
C PRO A 157 -5.34 -0.76 -15.91
N ILE A 158 -4.69 -0.56 -14.76
CA ILE A 158 -3.25 -0.83 -14.56
C ILE A 158 -2.96 -2.30 -14.79
N VAL A 159 -3.70 -3.18 -14.09
CA VAL A 159 -3.56 -4.63 -14.19
C VAL A 159 -3.85 -5.08 -15.62
N LYS A 160 -4.97 -4.64 -16.21
CA LYS A 160 -5.37 -5.00 -17.57
C LYS A 160 -4.32 -4.60 -18.62
N TYR A 161 -3.74 -3.41 -18.50
CA TYR A 161 -2.68 -2.94 -19.38
C TYR A 161 -1.45 -3.85 -19.32
N ILE A 162 -0.96 -4.13 -18.10
CA ILE A 162 0.21 -5.00 -17.89
C ILE A 162 -0.04 -6.40 -18.47
N TYR A 163 -1.22 -6.97 -18.23
CA TYR A 163 -1.60 -8.27 -18.78
C TYR A 163 -1.59 -8.30 -20.30
N LYS A 164 -2.18 -7.27 -20.94
CA LYS A 164 -2.32 -7.17 -22.40
C LYS A 164 -0.98 -7.00 -23.09
N GLN A 165 -0.09 -6.18 -22.54
CA GLN A 165 1.18 -5.82 -23.19
C GLN A 165 2.33 -6.77 -22.86
N HIS A 166 2.34 -7.35 -21.65
CA HIS A 166 3.51 -8.08 -21.14
C HIS A 166 3.21 -9.51 -20.64
N ASN A 167 2.01 -10.03 -20.89
CA ASN A 167 1.68 -11.46 -20.78
C ASN A 167 1.85 -12.08 -19.36
N LYS A 168 1.53 -11.29 -18.32
CA LYS A 168 1.69 -11.51 -16.85
C LYS A 168 3.05 -11.03 -16.31
N GLY A 169 3.12 -10.74 -15.01
CA GLY A 169 4.38 -10.40 -14.33
C GLY A 169 4.48 -11.19 -13.04
N ILE A 170 5.07 -12.39 -13.06
CA ILE A 170 5.39 -13.13 -11.82
C ILE A 170 6.73 -12.60 -11.29
N ALA A 171 6.77 -11.30 -10.96
CA ALA A 171 7.91 -10.72 -10.28
C ALA A 171 7.74 -10.90 -8.77
N SER A 172 8.82 -11.37 -8.13
CA SER A 172 8.89 -11.42 -6.67
C SER A 172 8.96 -10.00 -6.09
N TYR A 173 8.58 -9.83 -4.83
CA TYR A 173 8.76 -8.54 -4.17
C TYR A 173 10.24 -8.18 -4.13
N ASN A 174 10.56 -6.96 -4.57
CA ASN A 174 11.91 -6.44 -4.61
C ASN A 174 12.01 -5.23 -3.67
N PRO A 175 12.71 -5.33 -2.52
CA PRO A 175 12.82 -4.23 -1.58
C PRO A 175 13.60 -3.03 -2.14
N SER A 176 14.42 -3.24 -3.18
CA SER A 176 15.23 -2.22 -3.86
C SER A 176 14.54 -1.62 -5.10
N PHE A 177 13.26 -1.95 -5.32
CA PHE A 177 12.55 -1.55 -6.53
C PHE A 177 12.39 -0.03 -6.63
N ARG A 178 12.29 0.67 -5.49
CA ARG A 178 12.25 2.15 -5.47
C ARG A 178 13.50 2.76 -6.11
N GLU A 179 14.69 2.23 -5.80
CA GLU A 179 15.96 2.69 -6.36
C GLU A 179 16.07 2.38 -7.86
N GLU A 180 15.58 1.21 -8.29
CA GLU A 180 15.52 0.84 -9.70
C GLU A 180 14.60 1.77 -10.49
N VAL A 181 13.42 2.09 -9.94
CA VAL A 181 12.48 3.06 -10.53
C VAL A 181 13.09 4.45 -10.61
N ALA A 182 13.84 4.88 -9.59
CA ALA A 182 14.55 6.16 -9.61
C ALA A 182 15.61 6.20 -10.72
N THR A 183 16.35 5.11 -10.90
CA THR A 183 17.36 4.95 -11.96
C THR A 183 16.71 4.95 -13.34
N TYR A 184 15.61 4.22 -13.50
CA TYR A 184 14.83 4.17 -14.73
C TYR A 184 14.28 5.55 -15.12
N ALA A 185 13.74 6.29 -14.15
CA ALA A 185 13.25 7.65 -14.38
C ALA A 185 14.36 8.61 -14.87
N ALA A 186 15.55 8.52 -14.29
CA ALA A 186 16.67 9.36 -14.68
C ALA A 186 17.28 8.95 -16.03
N GLN A 187 17.48 7.65 -16.26
CA GLN A 187 18.28 7.16 -17.40
C GLN A 187 17.44 6.83 -18.63
N VAL A 188 16.24 6.28 -18.43
CA VAL A 188 15.37 5.82 -19.51
C VAL A 188 14.32 6.87 -19.85
N LEU A 189 13.58 7.37 -18.84
CA LEU A 189 12.61 8.44 -19.05
C LEU A 189 13.28 9.82 -19.24
N LYS A 190 14.56 9.94 -18.86
CA LYS A 190 15.35 11.18 -18.96
C LYS A 190 14.70 12.38 -18.25
N LEU A 191 13.99 12.12 -17.15
CA LEU A 191 13.35 13.18 -16.38
C LEU A 191 14.40 13.95 -15.56
N THR A 192 14.41 15.28 -15.69
CA THR A 192 15.34 16.16 -14.96
C THR A 192 14.79 16.58 -13.60
N HIS A 193 13.48 16.85 -13.52
CA HIS A 193 12.79 17.19 -12.28
C HIS A 193 11.65 16.20 -12.05
N TYR A 194 11.93 15.13 -11.29
CA TYR A 194 10.93 14.10 -11.02
C TYR A 194 10.85 13.75 -9.54
N ARG A 195 9.78 13.04 -9.21
CA ARG A 195 9.63 12.38 -7.91
C ARG A 195 9.21 10.93 -8.12
N VAL A 196 9.97 10.02 -7.54
CA VAL A 196 9.45 8.67 -7.25
C VAL A 196 8.46 8.82 -6.10
N CYS A 197 7.18 8.70 -6.41
CA CYS A 197 6.10 8.90 -5.48
C CYS A 197 6.07 7.70 -4.52
N LEU A 198 5.73 6.52 -5.06
CA LEU A 198 5.42 5.34 -4.27
C LEU A 198 5.87 4.09 -5.03
N GLN A 199 6.29 3.06 -4.30
CA GLN A 199 6.29 1.69 -4.78
C GLN A 199 5.10 0.92 -4.22
N PHE A 200 4.53 0.06 -5.06
CA PHE A 200 3.33 -0.71 -4.76
C PHE A 200 3.50 -2.15 -5.23
N PHE A 201 3.02 -3.12 -4.46
CA PHE A 201 3.08 -4.53 -4.85
C PHE A 201 1.67 -5.09 -5.08
N ILE A 202 1.42 -5.63 -6.27
CA ILE A 202 0.10 -6.19 -6.65
C ILE A 202 0.20 -7.71 -6.79
N GLY A 203 0.44 -8.39 -5.66
CA GLY A 203 0.48 -9.85 -5.60
C GLY A 203 1.52 -10.49 -6.52
N GLY A 204 1.59 -11.82 -6.50
CA GLY A 204 2.52 -12.57 -7.36
C GLY A 204 2.14 -12.61 -8.84
N SER A 205 1.01 -12.00 -9.25
CA SER A 205 0.56 -12.02 -10.65
C SER A 205 1.00 -10.79 -11.46
N ILE A 206 1.34 -9.70 -10.78
CA ILE A 206 1.78 -8.44 -11.39
C ILE A 206 3.15 -7.99 -10.85
N GLY A 207 3.40 -8.15 -9.54
CA GLY A 207 4.67 -7.75 -8.93
C GLY A 207 4.73 -6.27 -8.51
N ASN A 208 5.93 -5.69 -8.55
CA ASN A 208 6.18 -4.32 -8.12
C ASN A 208 5.79 -3.30 -9.21
N ILE A 209 5.18 -2.19 -8.80
CA ILE A 209 4.85 -1.04 -9.64
C ILE A 209 5.30 0.23 -8.92
N GLY A 210 6.08 1.04 -9.60
CA GLY A 210 6.55 2.33 -9.15
C GLY A 210 5.74 3.43 -9.80
N LEU A 211 5.37 4.45 -9.04
CA LEU A 211 4.75 5.66 -9.57
C LEU A 211 5.80 6.77 -9.58
N VAL A 212 6.04 7.34 -10.75
CA VAL A 212 6.92 8.49 -10.95
C VAL A 212 6.09 9.65 -11.46
N LYS A 213 6.32 10.84 -10.89
CA LYS A 213 5.73 12.08 -11.38
C LYS A 213 6.81 12.96 -11.97
N ASP A 214 6.64 13.34 -13.22
CA ASP A 214 7.37 14.44 -13.81
C ASP A 214 6.82 15.75 -13.24
N LEU A 215 7.68 16.53 -12.58
CA LEU A 215 7.29 17.76 -11.89
C LEU A 215 7.20 18.95 -12.87
N ASP A 216 7.82 18.86 -14.04
CA ASP A 216 7.78 19.91 -15.05
C ASP A 216 6.45 19.86 -15.82
N THR A 217 6.00 18.65 -16.18
CA THR A 217 4.75 18.45 -16.95
C THR A 217 3.54 18.05 -16.11
N GLY A 218 3.77 17.54 -14.90
CA GLY A 218 2.73 16.94 -14.05
C GLY A 218 2.31 15.52 -14.47
N THR A 219 2.96 14.93 -15.48
CA THR A 219 2.65 13.60 -16.00
C THR A 219 3.03 12.50 -15.00
N TYR A 220 2.16 11.50 -14.85
CA TYR A 220 2.47 10.29 -14.09
C TYR A 220 2.89 9.15 -15.01
N PHE A 221 3.98 8.50 -14.62
CA PHE A 221 4.51 7.29 -15.22
C PHE A 221 4.41 6.15 -14.20
N TYR A 222 3.84 5.03 -14.63
CA TYR A 222 3.89 3.77 -13.93
C TYR A 222 5.08 2.99 -14.49
N VAL A 223 5.99 2.56 -13.62
CA VAL A 223 7.14 1.74 -13.97
C VAL A 223 6.90 0.35 -13.38
N ALA A 224 6.93 -0.68 -14.21
CA ALA A 224 6.65 -2.05 -13.81
C ALA A 224 7.71 -2.99 -14.36
N GLU A 225 7.80 -4.18 -13.76
CA GLU A 225 8.75 -5.21 -14.13
C GLU A 225 8.08 -6.29 -14.98
N SER A 226 8.71 -6.68 -16.10
CA SER A 226 8.29 -7.83 -16.90
C SER A 226 9.29 -8.97 -16.78
N ILE A 227 8.79 -10.17 -16.46
CA ILE A 227 9.60 -11.39 -16.39
C ILE A 227 9.57 -12.23 -17.69
N TYR A 228 8.78 -11.81 -18.68
CA TYR A 228 8.62 -12.56 -19.95
C TYR A 228 9.54 -12.08 -21.07
N VAL A 229 10.38 -11.08 -20.80
CA VAL A 229 11.44 -10.70 -21.73
C VAL A 229 12.60 -11.67 -21.51
N GLN A 230 12.89 -12.53 -22.50
CA GLN A 230 13.84 -13.66 -22.38
C GLN A 230 15.31 -13.30 -22.12
N LYS A 231 15.64 -12.07 -21.70
CA LYS A 231 17.00 -11.64 -21.31
C LYS A 231 16.92 -10.51 -20.27
N GLY A 232 16.71 -10.88 -19.00
CA GLY A 232 16.77 -9.96 -17.87
C GLY A 232 15.43 -9.30 -17.52
N ASN A 233 15.34 -8.80 -16.27
CA ASN A 233 14.20 -8.02 -15.80
C ASN A 233 14.23 -6.66 -16.51
N GLU A 234 13.56 -6.55 -17.66
CA GLU A 234 13.39 -5.26 -18.34
C GLU A 234 12.21 -4.51 -17.72
N LEU A 235 12.53 -3.43 -17.00
CA LEU A 235 11.53 -2.46 -16.57
C LEU A 235 10.91 -1.79 -17.80
N PHE A 236 9.60 -1.61 -17.76
CA PHE A 236 8.85 -0.85 -18.76
C PHE A 236 8.01 0.21 -18.07
N HIS A 237 7.48 1.16 -18.85
CA HIS A 237 6.60 2.19 -18.33
C HIS A 237 5.37 2.42 -19.20
N PHE A 238 4.38 3.04 -18.60
CA PHE A 238 3.19 3.55 -19.25
C PHE A 238 2.64 4.73 -18.43
N THR A 239 1.75 5.51 -19.02
CA THR A 239 1.21 6.74 -18.45
C THR A 239 -0.25 6.59 -18.06
N SER A 240 -0.74 7.51 -17.23
CA SER A 240 -2.17 7.58 -16.90
C SER A 240 -3.05 7.85 -18.13
N GLU A 241 -2.53 8.50 -19.17
CA GLU A 241 -3.23 8.73 -20.43
C GLU A 241 -3.43 7.42 -21.22
N GLU A 242 -2.40 6.56 -21.28
CA GLU A 242 -2.50 5.24 -21.91
C GLU A 242 -3.56 4.37 -21.23
N LEU A 243 -3.67 4.46 -19.89
CA LEU A 243 -4.71 3.76 -19.13
C LEU A 243 -6.13 4.24 -19.42
N LYS A 244 -6.35 5.48 -19.90
CA LYS A 244 -7.69 5.96 -20.25
C LYS A 244 -8.30 5.16 -21.40
N SER A 245 -7.46 4.60 -22.28
CA SER A 245 -7.91 3.73 -23.37
C SER A 245 -8.37 2.34 -22.90
N GLU A 246 -8.10 2.00 -21.63
CA GLU A 246 -8.39 0.69 -21.04
C GLU A 246 -9.63 0.68 -20.12
N LYS A 247 -10.22 1.87 -19.84
CA LYS A 247 -11.49 2.06 -19.10
C LYS A 247 -12.70 1.65 -19.94
#